data_AF-A0A2Y9DIJ0-F1
#
_entry.id   AF-A0A2Y9DIJ0-F1
#
_cell.length_a   1.000
_cell.length_b   1.000
_cell.length_c   1.000
_cell.angle_alpha   90.00
_cell.angle_beta   90.00
_cell.angle_gamma   90.00
#
_symmetry.space_group_name_H-M   'P 1'
#
loop_
_entity.id
_entity.type
_entity.pdbx_description
1 polymer ?
#
loop_
_entity_poly.entity_id
_entity_poly.type
_entity_poly.pdbx_seq_one_letter_code
_entity_poly.pdbx_strand_id
1 'polypeptide(L)'
;MLENPEILRKTADDFLNRVALTDAYLLYTPSQIALTAILSSASRAGITMESYLSESLMLKENRTCLSQLLDIMKSMRNLVKKYEPPRSEEVAVLKQKLERCHSAELALNVITKKRKGYEDDDYVSKKSKHEEEAWTDDDLVDSL
;
A
#
# COMPACT_ATOMS: atom_id res chain seq x y z
N MET A 1 35.39 2.58 0.51
CA MET A 1 34.17 2.22 1.26
C MET A 1 33.63 3.47 1.94
N LEU A 2 32.32 3.54 2.20
CA LEU A 2 31.68 4.69 2.84
C LEU A 2 32.19 4.84 4.29
N GLU A 3 32.85 5.94 4.63
CA GLU A 3 33.46 6.14 5.96
C GLU A 3 32.43 6.30 7.08
N ASN A 4 31.30 6.97 6.81
CA ASN A 4 30.20 7.11 7.76
C ASN A 4 28.82 7.00 7.06
N PRO A 5 28.06 5.91 7.26
CA PRO A 5 26.74 5.74 6.65
C PRO A 5 25.65 6.68 7.20
N GLU A 6 25.82 7.23 8.41
CA GLU A 6 24.82 8.09 9.04
C GLU A 6 24.58 9.39 8.26
N ILE A 7 25.56 9.82 7.46
CA ILE A 7 25.42 11.00 6.58
C ILE A 7 24.28 10.82 5.56
N LEU A 8 23.95 9.58 5.22
CA LEU A 8 22.88 9.24 4.28
C LEU A 8 21.52 9.16 4.96
N ARG A 9 21.47 8.94 6.29
CA ARG A 9 20.22 8.61 7.01
C ARG A 9 19.16 9.68 6.84
N LYS A 10 19.49 10.95 7.13
CA LYS A 10 18.56 12.09 6.97
C LYS A 10 17.98 12.16 5.56
N THR A 11 18.86 12.01 4.58
CA THR A 11 18.59 12.10 3.14
C THR A 11 17.72 10.95 2.65
N ALA A 12 17.89 9.76 3.26
CA ALA A 12 17.10 8.56 3.00
C ALA A 12 15.72 8.63 3.67
N ASP A 13 15.65 9.11 4.92
CA ASP A 13 14.39 9.34 5.63
C ASP A 13 13.51 10.34 4.87
N ASP A 14 14.09 11.43 4.38
CA ASP A 14 13.36 12.40 3.55
C ASP A 14 12.83 11.78 2.24
N PHE A 15 13.56 10.82 1.67
CA PHE A 15 13.07 10.06 0.52
C PHE A 15 11.95 9.10 0.92
N LEU A 16 12.07 8.38 2.04
CA LEU A 16 11.04 7.46 2.55
C LEU A 16 9.72 8.19 2.83
N ASN A 17 9.79 9.40 3.42
CA ASN A 17 8.61 10.24 3.63
C ASN A 17 7.89 10.55 2.31
N ARG A 18 8.63 10.81 1.23
CA ARG A 18 8.05 11.04 -0.09
C ARG A 18 7.48 9.78 -0.72
N VAL A 19 8.14 8.63 -0.52
CA VAL A 19 7.63 7.33 -0.97
C VAL A 19 6.30 7.00 -0.31
N ALA A 20 6.15 7.27 0.98
CA ALA A 20 4.92 7.01 1.74
C ALA A 20 3.70 7.83 1.28
N LEU A 21 3.91 8.90 0.50
CA LEU A 21 2.85 9.70 -0.12
C LEU A 21 2.40 9.14 -1.49
N THR A 22 2.97 8.02 -1.93
CA THR A 22 2.68 7.39 -3.22
C THR A 22 2.23 5.93 -3.04
N ASP A 23 1.74 5.32 -4.11
CA ASP A 23 1.34 3.91 -4.11
C ASP A 23 2.52 2.92 -4.03
N ALA A 24 3.75 3.39 -3.84
CA ALA A 24 4.94 2.55 -3.77
C ALA A 24 4.83 1.42 -2.75
N TYR A 25 4.16 1.64 -1.61
CA TYR A 25 3.99 0.62 -0.56
C TYR A 25 3.07 -0.53 -1.00
N LEU A 26 2.27 -0.32 -2.04
CA LEU A 26 1.42 -1.35 -2.66
C LEU A 26 2.14 -2.06 -3.81
N LEU A 27 3.18 -1.44 -4.38
CA LEU A 27 3.83 -1.88 -5.61
C LEU A 27 5.19 -2.56 -5.39
N TYR A 28 5.87 -2.26 -4.30
CA TYR A 28 7.25 -2.70 -4.05
C TYR A 28 7.41 -3.28 -2.66
N THR A 29 8.39 -4.18 -2.51
CA THR A 29 8.69 -4.75 -1.20
C THR A 29 9.38 -3.72 -0.30
N PRO A 30 9.24 -3.83 1.04
CA PRO A 30 9.94 -2.95 1.98
C PRO A 30 11.46 -2.90 1.75
N SER A 31 12.07 -4.04 1.40
CA SER A 31 13.51 -4.12 1.09
C SER A 31 13.89 -3.32 -0.17
N GLN A 32 13.07 -3.36 -1.22
CA GLN A 32 13.30 -2.57 -2.43
C GLN A 32 13.17 -1.07 -2.15
N ILE A 33 12.19 -0.68 -1.34
CA ILE A 33 11.97 0.69 -0.90
C ILE A 33 13.17 1.21 -0.09
N ALA A 34 13.57 0.46 0.94
CA ALA A 34 14.71 0.82 1.80
C ALA A 34 16.01 0.93 1.00
N LEU A 35 16.30 -0.05 0.13
CA LEU A 35 17.49 -0.04 -0.71
C LEU A 35 17.48 1.16 -1.67
N THR A 36 16.34 1.48 -2.26
CA THR A 36 16.23 2.65 -3.14
C THR A 36 16.42 3.96 -2.40
N ALA A 37 15.92 4.08 -1.17
CA ALA A 37 16.13 5.26 -0.34
C ALA A 37 17.63 5.48 -0.05
N ILE A 38 18.35 4.42 0.34
CA ILE A 38 19.78 4.47 0.62
C ILE A 38 20.60 4.82 -0.64
N LEU A 39 20.34 4.14 -1.75
CA LEU A 39 21.09 4.35 -3.00
C LEU A 39 20.78 5.70 -3.65
N SER A 40 19.53 6.17 -3.56
CA SER A 40 19.17 7.53 -4.00
C SER A 40 19.84 8.60 -3.15
N SER A 41 20.03 8.33 -1.85
CA SER A 41 20.70 9.24 -0.92
C SER A 41 22.19 9.35 -1.19
N ALA A 42 22.85 8.22 -1.45
CA ALA A 42 24.26 8.23 -1.83
C ALA A 42 24.50 8.87 -3.19
N SER A 43 23.65 8.57 -4.18
CA SER A 43 23.71 9.24 -5.48
C SER A 43 23.58 10.77 -5.33
N ARG A 44 22.73 11.25 -4.42
CA ARG A 44 22.59 12.69 -4.11
C ARG A 44 23.80 13.27 -3.38
N ALA A 45 24.51 12.46 -2.59
CA ALA A 45 25.75 12.83 -1.92
C ALA A 45 27.01 12.67 -2.80
N GLY A 46 26.86 12.28 -4.07
CA GLY A 46 28.00 12.06 -4.99
C GLY A 46 28.75 10.76 -4.74
N ILE A 47 28.13 9.80 -4.05
CA ILE A 47 28.75 8.53 -3.65
C ILE A 47 28.19 7.39 -4.50
N THR A 48 29.09 6.65 -5.14
CA THR A 48 28.74 5.47 -5.96
C THR A 48 28.71 4.21 -5.11
N MET A 49 27.58 3.52 -5.10
CA MET A 49 27.36 2.24 -4.39
C MET A 49 27.21 1.03 -5.33
N GLU A 50 27.80 1.09 -6.52
CA GLU A 50 27.71 0.00 -7.51
C GLU A 50 28.41 -1.28 -7.01
N SER A 51 29.53 -1.16 -6.29
CA SER A 51 30.20 -2.31 -5.66
C SER A 51 29.32 -2.97 -4.59
N TYR A 52 28.50 -2.22 -3.87
CA TYR A 52 27.56 -2.80 -2.92
C TYR A 52 26.52 -3.72 -3.60
N LEU A 53 25.97 -3.27 -4.74
CA LEU A 53 25.02 -4.07 -5.51
C LEU A 53 25.69 -5.29 -6.16
N SER A 54 26.86 -5.11 -6.76
CA SER A 54 27.51 -6.17 -7.53
C SER A 54 28.27 -7.18 -6.66
N GLU A 55 29.00 -6.71 -5.66
CA GLU A 55 29.85 -7.53 -4.79
C GLU A 55 29.11 -7.95 -3.52
N SER A 56 28.59 -7.00 -2.71
CA SER A 56 27.99 -7.36 -1.40
C SER A 56 26.68 -8.13 -1.53
N LEU A 57 25.85 -7.77 -2.50
CA LEU A 57 24.60 -8.47 -2.82
C LEU A 57 24.81 -9.64 -3.81
N MET A 58 26.06 -9.92 -4.22
CA MET A 58 26.45 -11.00 -5.14
C MET A 58 25.72 -10.96 -6.50
N LEU A 59 25.24 -9.79 -6.92
CA LEU A 59 24.49 -9.65 -8.17
C LEU A 59 25.39 -9.55 -9.42
N LYS A 60 26.73 -9.52 -9.25
CA LYS A 60 27.67 -9.52 -10.40
C LYS A 60 27.50 -10.75 -11.30
N GLU A 61 27.12 -11.89 -10.72
CA GLU A 61 26.97 -13.17 -11.40
C GLU A 61 25.55 -13.32 -11.98
N ASN A 62 24.57 -12.65 -11.38
CA ASN A 62 23.18 -12.60 -11.85
C ASN A 62 22.82 -11.23 -12.45
N ARG A 63 23.35 -10.97 -13.66
CA ARG A 63 23.15 -9.70 -14.37
C ARG A 63 21.68 -9.38 -14.64
N THR A 64 20.85 -10.39 -14.86
CA THR A 64 19.40 -10.22 -15.08
C THR A 64 18.73 -9.67 -13.82
N CYS A 65 19.00 -10.27 -12.66
CA CYS A 65 18.46 -9.80 -11.38
C CYS A 65 18.96 -8.38 -11.06
N LEU A 66 20.24 -8.08 -11.32
CA LEU A 66 20.78 -6.73 -11.16
C LEU A 66 20.03 -5.71 -12.03
N SER A 67 19.81 -6.02 -13.31
CA SER A 67 19.07 -5.13 -14.21
C SER A 67 17.65 -4.88 -13.72
N GLN A 68 16.93 -5.94 -13.35
CA GLN A 68 15.57 -5.84 -12.83
C GLN A 68 15.50 -4.97 -11.57
N LEU A 69 16.47 -5.12 -10.66
CA LEU A 69 16.55 -4.29 -9.46
C LEU A 69 16.76 -2.82 -9.80
N LEU A 70 17.67 -2.51 -10.72
CA LEU A 70 17.92 -1.13 -11.17
C LEU A 70 16.68 -0.52 -11.84
N ASP A 71 15.93 -1.31 -12.60
CA ASP A 71 14.68 -0.90 -13.22
C ASP A 71 13.59 -0.62 -12.19
N ILE A 72 13.43 -1.47 -11.17
CA ILE A 72 12.54 -1.25 -10.03
C ILE A 72 12.87 0.08 -9.34
N MET A 73 14.16 0.30 -9.04
CA MET A 73 14.62 1.54 -8.40
C MET A 73 14.35 2.78 -9.26
N LYS A 74 14.56 2.67 -10.58
CA LYS A 74 14.27 3.75 -11.53
C LYS A 74 12.78 4.04 -11.61
N SER A 75 11.95 3.00 -11.68
CA SER A 75 10.49 3.09 -11.69
C SER A 75 9.96 3.79 -10.44
N MET A 76 10.41 3.39 -9.25
CA MET A 76 10.02 4.03 -7.99
C MET A 76 10.48 5.49 -7.91
N ARG A 77 11.72 5.81 -8.32
CA ARG A 77 12.17 7.22 -8.39
C ARG A 77 11.29 8.07 -9.30
N ASN A 78 10.84 7.51 -10.42
CA ASN A 78 9.92 8.18 -11.33
C ASN A 78 8.53 8.37 -10.70
N LEU A 79 8.01 7.37 -9.98
CA LEU A 79 6.74 7.47 -9.26
C LEU A 79 6.79 8.63 -8.25
N VAL A 80 7.83 8.67 -7.42
CA VAL A 80 8.04 9.74 -6.42
C VAL A 80 8.26 11.12 -7.06
N LYS A 81 8.83 11.18 -8.28
CA LYS A 81 9.02 12.43 -9.02
C LYS A 81 7.71 12.96 -9.61
N LYS A 82 6.80 12.07 -10.01
CA LYS A 82 5.50 12.41 -10.62
C LYS A 82 4.40 12.68 -9.59
N TYR A 83 4.66 12.45 -8.31
CA TYR A 83 3.72 12.77 -7.26
C TYR A 83 3.41 14.27 -7.23
N GLU A 84 2.14 14.60 -7.42
CA GLU A 84 1.63 15.97 -7.28
C GLU A 84 0.93 16.11 -5.93
N PRO A 85 1.42 16.99 -5.04
CA PRO A 85 0.72 17.27 -3.79
C PRO A 85 -0.67 17.84 -4.04
N PRO A 86 -1.66 17.50 -3.20
CA PRO A 86 -3.02 17.97 -3.40
C PRO A 86 -3.11 19.50 -3.27
N ARG A 87 -3.75 20.15 -4.27
CA ARG A 87 -3.89 21.61 -4.30
C ARG A 87 -4.91 22.08 -3.28
N SER A 88 -4.59 23.12 -2.51
CA SER A 88 -5.43 23.58 -1.39
C SER A 88 -6.86 23.93 -1.82
N GLU A 89 -7.02 24.60 -2.96
CA GLU A 89 -8.31 24.97 -3.54
C GLU A 89 -9.14 23.74 -3.92
N GLU A 90 -8.52 22.77 -4.61
CA GLU A 90 -9.17 21.51 -5.00
C GLU A 90 -9.57 20.71 -3.76
N VAL A 91 -8.72 20.65 -2.74
CA VAL A 91 -9.01 20.00 -1.46
C VAL A 91 -10.22 20.63 -0.78
N ALA A 92 -10.34 21.97 -0.77
CA ALA A 92 -11.48 22.64 -0.15
C ALA A 92 -12.80 22.30 -0.86
N VAL A 93 -12.80 22.33 -2.20
CA VAL A 93 -13.99 21.96 -3.00
C VAL A 93 -14.35 20.49 -2.80
N LEU A 94 -13.36 19.59 -2.80
CA LEU A 94 -13.58 18.16 -2.60
C LEU A 94 -14.08 17.83 -1.19
N LYS A 95 -13.57 18.51 -0.15
CA LYS A 95 -14.08 18.39 1.22
C LYS A 95 -15.55 18.80 1.32
N GLN A 96 -15.91 19.95 0.76
CA GLN A 96 -17.31 20.39 0.76
C GLN A 96 -18.23 19.41 0.01
N LYS A 97 -17.77 18.87 -1.13
CA LYS A 97 -18.50 17.82 -1.86
C LYS A 97 -18.64 16.54 -1.04
N LEU A 98 -17.58 16.12 -0.34
CA LEU A 98 -17.60 14.93 0.50
C LEU A 98 -18.60 15.07 1.65
N GLU A 99 -18.66 16.23 2.32
CA GLU A 99 -19.65 16.52 3.36
C GLU A 99 -21.09 16.40 2.86
N ARG A 100 -21.37 16.90 1.65
CA ARG A 100 -22.70 16.76 1.02
C ARG A 100 -23.03 15.30 0.70
N CYS A 101 -22.06 14.50 0.27
CA CYS A 101 -22.27 13.07 0.01
C CYS A 101 -22.45 12.26 1.30
N HIS A 102 -21.78 12.64 2.38
CA HIS A 102 -21.92 12.03 3.71
C HIS A 102 -23.19 12.47 4.44
N SER A 103 -23.91 13.47 3.91
CA SER A 103 -25.19 13.86 4.49
C SER A 103 -26.17 12.68 4.46
N ALA A 104 -26.87 12.47 5.58
CA ALA A 104 -27.81 11.37 5.77
C ALA A 104 -28.90 11.31 4.68
N GLU A 105 -29.18 12.45 4.04
CA GLU A 105 -30.13 12.58 2.95
C GLU A 105 -29.73 11.77 1.70
N LEU A 106 -28.44 11.69 1.38
CA LEU A 106 -27.94 10.87 0.27
C LEU A 106 -27.88 9.38 0.64
N ALA A 107 -27.50 9.06 1.89
CA ALA A 107 -27.51 7.69 2.40
C ALA A 107 -28.93 7.08 2.42
N LEU A 108 -29.94 7.87 2.85
CA LEU A 108 -31.35 7.47 2.82
C LEU A 108 -31.90 7.39 1.38
N ASN A 109 -31.51 8.30 0.48
CA ASN A 109 -31.96 8.28 -0.92
C ASN A 109 -31.45 7.06 -1.71
N VAL A 110 -30.29 6.50 -1.36
CA VAL A 110 -29.80 5.23 -1.94
C VAL A 110 -30.63 4.05 -1.42
N ILE A 111 -31.04 4.07 -0.15
CA ILE A 111 -31.88 3.02 0.46
C ILE A 111 -33.31 3.05 -0.09
N THR A 112 -33.90 4.24 -0.29
CA THR A 112 -35.29 4.36 -0.79
C THR A 112 -35.42 4.10 -2.29
N LYS A 113 -34.41 4.44 -3.10
CA LYS A 113 -34.42 4.14 -4.55
C LYS A 113 -34.22 2.65 -4.88
N LYS A 114 -33.64 1.85 -3.97
CA LYS A 114 -33.60 0.38 -4.11
C LYS A 114 -34.91 -0.32 -3.73
N ARG A 115 -35.94 0.41 -3.26
CA ARG A 115 -37.22 -0.17 -2.82
C ARG A 115 -38.40 0.14 -3.75
N LYS A 116 -38.14 0.53 -5.01
CA LYS A 116 -39.18 0.79 -6.03
C LYS A 116 -38.97 -0.04 -7.29
N GLY A 117 -38.98 -1.35 -7.14
CA GLY A 117 -39.02 -2.29 -8.26
C GLY A 117 -38.48 -3.64 -7.87
N TYR A 118 -39.37 -4.50 -7.35
CA TYR A 118 -39.43 -5.95 -7.51
C TYR A 118 -40.67 -6.39 -6.70
N GLU A 119 -41.84 -6.02 -7.22
CA GLU A 119 -43.14 -6.59 -6.85
C GLU A 119 -43.38 -7.78 -7.79
N ASP A 120 -42.65 -8.88 -7.58
CA ASP A 120 -43.00 -10.27 -7.97
C ASP A 120 -41.75 -11.13 -7.79
N ASP A 121 -41.56 -11.69 -6.60
CA ASP A 121 -40.89 -12.98 -6.50
C ASP A 121 -41.39 -13.68 -5.24
N ASP A 122 -41.86 -14.91 -5.42
CA ASP A 122 -42.67 -15.65 -4.46
C ASP A 122 -42.00 -15.82 -3.09
N TYR A 123 -42.82 -15.68 -2.07
CA TYR A 123 -42.47 -15.73 -0.66
C TYR A 123 -42.00 -17.13 -0.24
N VAL A 124 -40.68 -17.38 -0.22
CA VAL A 124 -40.11 -18.54 0.49
C VAL A 124 -39.74 -18.13 1.91
N SER A 125 -40.65 -18.38 2.85
CA SER A 125 -40.42 -18.25 4.29
C SER A 125 -39.24 -19.12 4.74
N LYS A 126 -38.07 -18.53 5.00
CA LYS A 126 -37.06 -19.17 5.84
C LYS A 126 -37.43 -18.95 7.31
N LYS A 127 -37.91 -20.02 7.95
CA LYS A 127 -38.09 -20.09 9.41
C LYS A 127 -36.76 -19.81 10.12
N SER A 128 -36.80 -18.96 11.13
CA SER A 128 -35.73 -18.79 12.10
C SER A 128 -35.62 -20.03 12.97
N LYS A 129 -34.43 -20.64 13.03
CA LYS A 129 -34.00 -21.45 14.17
C LYS A 129 -32.80 -20.77 14.78
N HIS A 130 -33.06 -20.06 15.87
CA HIS A 130 -32.06 -19.76 16.88
C HIS A 130 -32.09 -20.95 17.84
N GLU A 131 -30.98 -21.65 17.94
CA GLU A 131 -30.68 -22.53 19.08
C GLU A 131 -29.14 -22.55 19.16
N GLU A 132 -28.62 -21.83 20.14
CA GLU A 132 -27.24 -21.96 20.59
C GLU A 132 -27.12 -23.31 21.32
N GLU A 133 -26.35 -24.24 20.76
CA GLU A 133 -25.88 -25.39 21.52
C GLU A 133 -24.39 -25.19 21.82
N ALA A 134 -24.10 -25.15 23.11
CA ALA A 134 -22.80 -24.87 23.69
C ALA A 134 -21.81 -26.00 23.38
N TRP A 135 -20.62 -25.64 22.92
CA TRP A 135 -19.51 -26.56 22.74
C TRP A 135 -19.04 -27.07 24.10
N THR A 136 -19.05 -28.39 24.30
CA THR A 136 -18.46 -29.05 25.48
C THR A 136 -17.21 -29.82 25.02
N ASP A 137 -16.13 -29.69 25.79
CA ASP A 137 -14.73 -30.05 25.44
C ASP A 137 -14.37 -31.54 25.58
N ASP A 138 -15.27 -32.47 25.21
CA ASP A 138 -15.09 -33.91 25.49
C ASP A 138 -14.93 -34.82 24.24
N ASP A 139 -14.88 -34.28 23.02
CA ASP A 139 -14.81 -35.10 21.79
C ASP A 139 -13.38 -35.37 21.27
N LEU A 140 -12.35 -35.18 22.11
CA LEU A 140 -10.95 -35.43 21.71
C LEU A 140 -10.35 -36.71 22.29
N VAL A 141 -11.12 -37.80 22.38
CA VAL A 141 -10.59 -39.14 22.64
C VAL A 141 -11.33 -40.18 21.79
N ASP A 142 -10.82 -40.46 20.59
CA ASP A 142 -10.55 -41.81 20.08
C ASP A 142 -10.45 -41.81 18.55
N SER A 143 -9.21 -41.95 18.06
CA SER A 143 -8.91 -42.78 16.89
C SER A 143 -7.40 -43.07 16.91
N LEU A 144 -7.09 -44.20 17.55
CA LEU A 144 -5.81 -44.89 17.50
C LEU A 144 -5.53 -45.41 16.07
#